data_AF-A0A1Q8AJ02-F1
#
_entry.id   AF-A0A1Q8AJ02-F1
#
_cell.length_a   1.000
_cell.length_b   1.000
_cell.length_c   1.000
_cell.angle_alpha   90.00
_cell.angle_beta   90.00
_cell.angle_gamma   90.00
#
_symmetry.space_group_name_H-M   'P 1'
#
loop_
_entity.id
_entity.type
_entity.pdbx_description
1 polymer ?
#
loop_
_entity_poly.entity_id
_entity_poly.type
_entity_poly.pdbx_seq_one_letter_code
_entity_poly.pdbx_strand_id
1 'polypeptide(L)'
;MRSPVDVLFGRVGGFKKSEIARRNVPCYKHVIEKDGEKLSLCILIDSGKLYRFPYEGIKGIESLGIKARYLRGEMEHLRLREFQPGLCRYVERAEKAG
;
A
#
# COMPACT_ATOMS: atom_id res chain seq x y z
N MET A 1 -27.93 14.38 -4.93
CA MET A 1 -27.12 13.79 -3.82
C MET A 1 -26.70 12.39 -4.27
N ARG A 2 -25.40 12.06 -4.30
CA ARG A 2 -24.93 10.74 -4.79
C ARG A 2 -25.21 9.67 -3.73
N SER A 3 -25.68 8.48 -4.15
CA SER A 3 -25.87 7.35 -3.22
C SER A 3 -24.52 6.89 -2.66
N PRO A 4 -24.42 6.43 -1.40
CA PRO A 4 -23.22 5.78 -0.86
C PRO A 4 -22.69 4.66 -1.76
N VAL A 5 -23.61 4.01 -2.47
CA VAL A 5 -23.35 2.96 -3.47
C VAL A 5 -22.56 3.52 -4.66
N ASP A 6 -22.97 4.67 -5.20
CA ASP A 6 -22.27 5.33 -6.33
C ASP A 6 -20.86 5.76 -5.95
N VAL A 7 -20.65 6.13 -4.68
CA VAL A 7 -19.33 6.50 -4.15
C VAL A 7 -18.39 5.29 -4.14
N LEU A 8 -18.90 4.09 -3.82
CA LEU A 8 -18.15 2.82 -3.78
C LEU A 8 -17.90 2.22 -5.17
N PHE A 9 -18.88 2.33 -6.09
CA PHE A 9 -18.76 1.84 -7.47
C PHE A 9 -18.01 2.78 -8.42
N GLY A 10 -17.72 4.01 -7.97
CA GLY A 10 -16.91 4.96 -8.71
C GLY A 10 -15.52 4.42 -9.08
N ARG A 11 -14.95 4.97 -10.15
CA ARG A 11 -13.59 4.64 -10.61
C ARG A 11 -12.62 5.75 -10.24
N VAL A 12 -11.36 5.38 -10.02
CA VAL A 12 -10.22 6.28 -9.80
C VAL A 12 -9.03 5.72 -10.56
N GLY A 13 -8.31 6.56 -11.33
CA GLY A 13 -7.11 6.13 -12.04
C GLY A 13 -7.31 4.97 -13.03
N GLY A 14 -8.54 4.78 -13.53
CA GLY A 14 -8.91 3.68 -14.42
C GLY A 14 -9.41 2.42 -13.73
N PHE A 15 -9.39 2.31 -12.39
CA PHE A 15 -9.82 1.13 -11.64
C PHE A 15 -11.05 1.39 -10.78
N LYS A 16 -11.81 0.35 -10.41
CA LYS A 16 -12.85 0.50 -9.38
C LYS A 16 -12.20 0.80 -8.03
N LYS A 17 -12.78 1.68 -7.22
CA LYS A 17 -12.24 1.97 -5.88
C LYS A 17 -12.08 0.72 -5.00
N SER A 18 -13.05 -0.19 -5.07
CA SER A 18 -13.00 -1.49 -4.38
C SER A 18 -11.85 -2.38 -4.87
N GLU A 19 -11.55 -2.33 -6.17
CA GLU A 19 -10.42 -3.07 -6.75
C GLU A 19 -9.09 -2.52 -6.24
N ILE A 20 -8.93 -1.19 -6.20
CA ILE A 20 -7.74 -0.53 -5.65
C ILE A 20 -7.54 -0.98 -4.20
N ALA A 21 -8.57 -0.89 -3.38
CA ALA A 21 -8.50 -1.27 -1.96
C ALA A 21 -8.14 -2.75 -1.76
N ARG A 22 -8.68 -3.66 -2.58
CA ARG A 22 -8.43 -5.11 -2.47
C ARG A 22 -7.03 -5.51 -2.91
N ARG A 23 -6.52 -4.91 -3.99
CA ARG A 23 -5.23 -5.27 -4.59
C ARG A 23 -4.03 -4.62 -3.91
N ASN A 24 -4.27 -3.60 -3.09
CA ASN A 24 -3.25 -2.84 -2.37
C ASN A 24 -3.35 -3.11 -0.87
N VAL A 25 -2.48 -3.97 -0.34
CA VAL A 25 -2.46 -4.31 1.09
C VAL A 25 -1.33 -3.52 1.77
N PRO A 26 -1.62 -2.60 2.70
CA PRO A 26 -0.59 -1.89 3.45
C PRO A 26 0.08 -2.83 4.47
N CYS A 27 1.39 -2.69 4.67
CA CYS A 27 2.12 -3.38 5.71
C CYS A 27 3.34 -2.56 6.17
N TYR A 28 3.85 -2.86 7.36
CA TYR A 28 5.12 -2.28 7.84
C TYR A 28 6.26 -3.27 7.63
N LYS A 29 7.42 -2.76 7.21
CA LYS A 29 8.65 -3.56 7.03
C LYS A 29 9.87 -2.72 7.37
N HIS A 30 10.89 -3.34 7.97
CA HIS A 30 12.22 -2.73 8.09
C HIS A 30 12.89 -2.72 6.72
N VAL A 31 13.28 -1.53 6.28
CA VAL A 31 13.94 -1.29 5.00
C VAL A 31 15.32 -0.74 5.29
N ILE A 32 16.33 -1.27 4.61
CA ILE A 32 17.70 -0.77 4.72
C ILE A 32 17.77 0.60 4.04
N GLU A 33 18.00 1.64 4.82
CA GLU A 33 18.28 3.01 4.37
C GLU A 33 19.77 3.35 4.60
N LYS A 34 20.23 4.51 4.12
CA LYS A 34 21.65 4.92 4.23
C LYS A 34 22.16 4.94 5.68
N ASP A 35 21.28 5.28 6.61
CA ASP A 35 21.59 5.43 8.04
C ASP A 35 21.28 4.17 8.86
N GLY A 36 20.92 3.06 8.18
CA GLY A 36 20.59 1.78 8.81
C GLY A 36 19.18 1.28 8.48
N GLU A 37 18.76 0.22 9.16
CA GLU A 37 17.41 -0.34 9.01
C GLU A 37 16.35 0.54 9.67
N LYS A 38 15.29 0.87 8.93
CA LYS A 38 14.19 1.71 9.42
C LYS A 38 12.83 1.07 9.15
N LEU A 39 11.99 1.03 10.17
CA LEU A 39 10.59 0.63 10.01
C LEU A 39 9.86 1.60 9.10
N SER A 40 9.20 1.06 8.07
CA SER A 40 8.56 1.90 7.07
C SER A 40 7.24 1.34 6.54
N LEU A 41 6.30 2.22 6.18
CA LEU A 41 5.09 1.83 5.49
C LEU A 41 5.38 1.41 4.04
N CYS A 42 4.83 0.26 3.68
CA CYS A 42 4.94 -0.36 2.38
C CYS A 42 3.55 -0.78 1.87
N ILE A 43 3.46 -1.05 0.58
CA ILE A 43 2.24 -1.52 -0.06
C ILE A 43 2.50 -2.76 -0.90
N LEU A 44 1.78 -3.83 -0.60
CA LEU A 44 1.82 -5.09 -1.30
C LEU A 44 0.75 -5.09 -2.39
N ILE A 45 1.19 -5.26 -3.63
CA ILE A 45 0.34 -5.30 -4.82
C ILE A 45 0.18 -6.73 -5.28
N ASP A 46 -1.09 -7.16 -5.41
CA ASP A 46 -1.49 -8.49 -5.90
C ASP A 46 -0.75 -9.66 -5.22
N SER A 47 -0.36 -9.46 -3.96
CA SER A 47 0.43 -10.42 -3.17
C SER A 47 1.80 -10.81 -3.74
N GLY A 48 2.27 -10.15 -4.80
CA GLY A 48 3.51 -10.52 -5.50
C GLY A 48 4.58 -9.44 -5.53
N LYS A 49 4.22 -8.18 -5.30
CA LYS A 49 5.16 -7.05 -5.41
C LYS A 49 5.02 -6.09 -4.24
N LEU A 50 6.11 -5.82 -3.55
CA LEU A 50 6.15 -4.88 -2.43
C LEU A 50 6.86 -3.59 -2.82
N TYR A 51 6.28 -2.46 -2.44
CA TYR A 51 6.82 -1.13 -2.72
C TYR A 51 6.86 -0.28 -1.45
N ARG A 52 7.78 0.69 -1.40
CA ARG A 52 7.71 1.78 -0.42
C ARG A 52 6.45 2.61 -0.66
N PHE A 53 5.80 3.02 0.43
CA PHE A 53 4.65 3.90 0.38
C PHE A 53 4.92 5.20 1.17
N PRO A 54 5.58 6.20 0.57
CA PRO A 54 6.02 7.43 1.24
C PRO A 54 4.89 8.45 1.48
N TYR A 55 3.63 8.02 1.46
CA TYR A 55 2.45 8.89 1.46
C TYR A 55 1.58 8.69 2.70
N GLU A 56 2.21 8.45 3.86
CA GLU A 56 1.52 8.06 5.10
C GLU A 56 0.48 9.10 5.58
N GLY A 57 0.66 10.37 5.23
CA GLY A 57 -0.26 11.46 5.56
C GLY A 57 -1.49 11.59 4.65
N ILE A 58 -1.52 10.90 3.50
CA ILE A 58 -2.55 11.10 2.47
C ILE A 58 -3.73 10.15 2.69
N LYS A 59 -4.95 10.71 2.80
CA LYS A 59 -6.18 9.99 3.14
C LYS A 59 -7.24 10.11 2.04
N GLY A 60 -8.31 9.31 2.17
CA GLY A 60 -9.50 9.42 1.31
C GLY A 60 -9.24 9.12 -0.17
N ILE A 61 -9.91 9.86 -1.06
CA ILE A 61 -9.90 9.62 -2.52
C ILE A 61 -8.50 9.84 -3.12
N GLU A 62 -7.74 10.80 -2.61
CA GLU A 62 -6.39 11.08 -3.08
C GLU A 62 -5.46 9.87 -2.86
N SER A 63 -5.58 9.23 -1.70
CA SER A 63 -4.86 7.98 -1.40
C SER A 63 -5.19 6.88 -2.42
N LEU A 64 -6.46 6.77 -2.84
CA LEU A 64 -6.86 5.81 -3.89
C LEU A 64 -6.25 6.16 -5.26
N GLY A 65 -6.14 7.45 -5.59
CA GLY A 65 -5.46 7.92 -6.80
C GLY A 65 -3.98 7.51 -6.82
N ILE A 66 -3.30 7.70 -5.70
CA ILE A 66 -1.90 7.29 -5.54
C ILE A 66 -1.77 5.78 -5.67
N LYS A 67 -2.60 5.00 -4.96
CA LYS A 67 -2.59 3.53 -5.02
C LYS A 67 -2.87 2.99 -6.43
N ALA A 68 -3.71 3.66 -7.21
CA ALA A 68 -3.93 3.29 -8.61
C ALA A 68 -2.65 3.39 -9.46
N ARG A 69 -1.75 4.33 -9.16
CA ARG A 69 -0.45 4.47 -9.87
C ARG A 69 0.43 3.23 -9.67
N TYR A 70 0.41 2.62 -8.49
CA TYR A 70 1.12 1.36 -8.22
C TYR A 70 0.57 0.22 -9.09
N LEU A 71 -0.75 0.12 -9.24
CA LEU A 71 -1.39 -0.88 -10.10
C LEU A 71 -1.04 -0.71 -11.59
N ARG A 72 -0.77 0.52 -12.03
CA ARG A 72 -0.33 0.83 -13.41
C ARG A 72 1.17 0.62 -13.64
N GLY A 73 1.95 0.29 -12.60
CA GLY A 73 3.41 0.12 -12.70
C GLY A 73 4.19 1.44 -12.76
N GLU A 74 3.56 2.59 -12.49
CA GLU A 74 4.23 3.90 -12.50
C GLU A 74 5.22 4.07 -11.32
N MET A 75 5.14 3.19 -10.34
CA MET A 75 5.89 3.25 -9.08
C MET A 75 7.00 2.20 -8.99
N GLU A 76 7.45 1.61 -10.10
CA GLU A 76 8.49 0.56 -10.07
C GLU A 76 9.82 1.02 -9.44
N HIS A 77 10.13 2.32 -9.50
CA HIS A 77 11.30 2.90 -8.83
C HIS A 77 11.25 2.78 -7.28
N LEU A 78 10.07 2.54 -6.70
CA LEU A 78 9.88 2.33 -5.26
C LEU A 78 9.83 0.84 -4.87
N ARG A 79 10.05 -0.08 -5.82
CA ARG A 79 9.93 -1.51 -5.59
C ARG A 79 11.05 -2.03 -4.69
N LEU A 80 10.66 -2.78 -3.66
CA LEU A 80 11.59 -3.46 -2.76
C LEU A 80 12.03 -4.79 -3.36
N ARG A 81 13.34 -4.93 -3.61
CA ARG A 81 13.94 -6.14 -4.18
C ARG A 81 14.02 -7.29 -3.18
N GLU A 82 14.11 -6.98 -1.90
CA GLU A 82 14.24 -7.92 -0.79
C GLU A 82 12.89 -8.50 -0.33
N PHE A 83 11.87 -8.44 -1.17
CA PHE A 83 10.57 -8.98 -0.85
C PHE A 83 10.54 -10.50 -1.06
N GLN A 84 10.31 -11.24 0.02
CA GLN A 84 9.94 -12.65 -0.03
C GLN A 84 8.47 -12.81 0.40
N PRO A 85 7.57 -13.24 -0.50
CA PRO A 85 6.20 -13.58 -0.16
C PRO A 85 6.17 -14.63 0.97
N GLY A 86 5.29 -14.46 1.96
CA GLY A 86 5.14 -15.41 3.08
C GLY A 86 5.99 -15.12 4.33
N LEU A 87 7.04 -14.30 4.23
CA LEU A 87 7.84 -13.82 5.38
C LEU A 87 7.46 -12.40 5.84
N CYS A 88 6.40 -11.83 5.28
CA CYS A 88 5.82 -10.58 5.74
C CYS A 88 5.16 -10.84 7.09
N ARG A 89 5.97 -10.89 8.17
CA ARG A 89 5.50 -10.93 9.54
C ARG A 89 4.61 -9.71 9.72
N TYR A 90 3.31 -9.97 9.75
CA TYR A 90 2.30 -9.01 10.17
C TYR A 90 2.80 -8.33 11.43
N VAL A 91 2.80 -7.00 11.37
CA VAL A 91 2.79 -6.03 12.48
C VAL A 91 2.64 -6.77 13.81
N GLU A 92 3.67 -6.76 14.67
CA GLU A 92 3.52 -7.28 16.03
C GLU A 92 2.23 -6.71 16.60
N ARG A 93 1.31 -7.60 17.01
CA ARG A 93 0.10 -7.19 17.73
C ARG A 93 0.57 -6.30 18.87
N ALA A 94 -0.16 -5.20 19.08
CA ALA A 94 0.07 -4.20 20.14
C ALA A 94 0.06 -4.77 21.59
N GLU A 95 0.04 -6.09 21.77
CA GLU A 95 0.08 -6.81 23.04
C GLU A 95 1.50 -7.12 23.55
N LYS A 96 2.57 -6.69 22.86
CA LYS A 96 3.97 -6.91 23.29
C LYS A 96 4.77 -5.65 23.63
N ALA A 97 4.11 -4.50 23.78
CA ALA A 97 4.68 -3.30 24.37
C ALA A 97 4.30 -3.19 25.86
N GLY A 98 4.53 -4.27 26.61
CA GLY A 98 4.32 -4.37 28.06
C GLY A 98 5.55 -4.90 28.74
#